data_AF-A0A8E1C1S7-F1
#
_entry.id   AF-A0A8E1C1S7-F1
#
_cell.length_a   1.000
_cell.length_b   1.000
_cell.length_c   1.000
_cell.angle_alpha   90.00
_cell.angle_beta   90.00
_cell.angle_gamma   90.00
#
_symmetry.space_group_name_H-M   'P 1'
#
loop_
_entity.id
_entity.type
_entity.pdbx_description
1 polymer ?
#
loop_
_entity_poly.entity_id
_entity_poly.type
_entity_poly.pdbx_seq_one_letter_code
_entity_poly.pdbx_strand_id
1 'polypeptide(L)'
;MDWATEMAHAGRLSDEPNVALLFFSGHGVEVMGNQAFLLGDVLNPVAIGDGADSAIAVDPLMRAVKTFNVDRGLFFIDACRDDPVIARLLHIVGSEPLRPVGASARRAKPFISLQSTGAGQNAFQVAGDNGTLFTKAVLSGLEGLPPNFAPYDTSGLPWSLRFAALETHVKQTVAEALRDHNALDEQAVEPHGIPYDGTMVVTTRDGPPPDAGRFSIVDPPPRPSLEESVSRLAKKAEDGGRSFDSDGIDDMRYQGFRGIGGLPADLANLGLLRRMIDKDTASILVNSLSLRDAATSAEVPLETITLFQARMQETTEQSVTWLDFLLAPGRSSVWLSLRRADDNGMVAVTIPRDLGHPMPVRMEIRLGRYDGRTVVDRMRARLADPAGAKKKLPEQWSALFDAQRTQAFADTGSAAQKLANLVEMRDVVMQKRLSPVAAALAAGLLLRAGANDQLSDWPRNLADWFPYLADGPILWAETILQRTDMDRPNLADPTVREAFHYFMMAAERGPPLLATSLAMAVRQAAIWRAVAAPGIASTSHGELFNRAVGRIEAASRFMASGGAFASFVSIEREMTPADVLGFGTSSPDRSPMLEG
;
A
#
# COMPACT_ATOMS: atom_id res chain seq x y z
N MET A 1 -18.67 -22.25 27.34
CA MET A 1 -18.94 -22.79 25.99
C MET A 1 -17.83 -22.25 25.11
N ASP A 2 -17.15 -23.11 24.35
CA ASP A 2 -16.00 -22.70 23.53
C ASP A 2 -16.51 -22.02 22.24
N TRP A 3 -16.14 -20.77 22.00
CA TRP A 3 -16.59 -19.96 20.87
C TRP A 3 -16.22 -20.63 19.53
N ALA A 4 -15.07 -21.29 19.47
CA ALA A 4 -14.64 -22.06 18.30
C ALA A 4 -15.62 -23.21 17.98
N THR A 5 -16.11 -23.89 19.03
CA THR A 5 -17.12 -24.94 18.91
C THR A 5 -18.45 -24.38 18.43
N GLU A 6 -18.91 -23.23 18.94
CA GLU A 6 -20.15 -22.58 18.51
C GLU A 6 -20.10 -22.13 17.04
N MET A 7 -19.03 -21.46 16.61
CA MET A 7 -18.86 -21.06 15.20
C MET A 7 -18.82 -22.29 14.27
N ALA A 8 -18.13 -23.36 14.67
CA ALA A 8 -18.07 -24.61 13.92
C ALA A 8 -19.43 -25.32 13.78
N HIS A 9 -20.33 -25.16 14.77
CA HIS A 9 -21.66 -25.75 14.78
C HIS A 9 -22.69 -24.90 14.03
N ALA A 10 -22.68 -23.59 14.20
CA ALA A 10 -23.63 -22.66 13.57
C ALA A 10 -23.64 -22.80 12.05
N GLY A 11 -22.47 -22.91 11.41
CA GLY A 11 -22.38 -23.07 9.96
C GLY A 11 -22.91 -24.42 9.42
N ARG A 12 -23.20 -25.40 10.27
CA ARG A 12 -23.68 -26.74 9.83
C ARG A 12 -25.19 -26.89 9.91
N LEU A 13 -25.89 -25.98 10.57
CA LEU A 13 -27.29 -26.17 10.96
C LEU A 13 -28.31 -25.55 10.00
N SER A 14 -27.89 -24.76 9.00
CA SER A 14 -28.75 -24.26 7.93
C SER A 14 -28.10 -24.44 6.56
N ASP A 15 -28.90 -24.73 5.53
CA ASP A 15 -28.49 -24.65 4.12
C ASP A 15 -28.29 -23.19 3.65
N GLU A 16 -28.33 -22.23 4.59
CA GLU A 16 -28.19 -20.80 4.35
C GLU A 16 -26.71 -20.38 4.44
N PRO A 17 -26.29 -19.35 3.67
CA PRO A 17 -24.93 -18.84 3.73
C PRO A 17 -24.62 -18.23 5.11
N ASN A 18 -23.63 -18.78 5.80
CA ASN A 18 -23.10 -18.28 7.07
C ASN A 18 -22.15 -17.08 6.83
N VAL A 19 -22.42 -15.93 7.43
CA VAL A 19 -21.59 -14.72 7.26
C VAL A 19 -20.93 -14.35 8.58
N ALA A 20 -19.60 -14.24 8.59
CA ALA A 20 -18.87 -13.65 9.71
C ALA A 20 -18.75 -12.15 9.49
N LEU A 21 -19.29 -11.37 10.43
CA LEU A 21 -19.08 -9.94 10.53
C LEU A 21 -18.18 -9.65 11.73
N LEU A 22 -17.08 -8.93 11.51
CA LEU A 22 -16.26 -8.38 12.58
C LEU A 22 -16.21 -6.87 12.44
N PHE A 23 -16.46 -6.16 13.52
CA PHE A 23 -16.23 -4.73 13.62
C PHE A 23 -15.34 -4.48 14.84
N PHE A 24 -14.19 -3.84 14.63
CA PHE A 24 -13.29 -3.42 15.70
C PHE A 24 -13.10 -1.91 15.61
N SER A 25 -13.22 -1.22 16.74
CA SER A 25 -12.91 0.21 16.87
C SER A 25 -12.11 0.43 18.14
N GLY A 26 -10.86 0.86 18.02
CA GLY A 26 -9.99 1.06 19.18
C GLY A 26 -8.53 1.29 18.80
N HIS A 27 -7.64 1.14 19.78
CA HIS A 27 -6.21 1.21 19.53
C HIS A 27 -5.73 -0.04 18.80
N GLY A 28 -4.91 0.18 17.78
CA GLY A 28 -4.20 -0.87 17.06
C GLY A 28 -2.83 -0.37 16.70
N VAL A 29 -1.97 -1.31 16.35
CA VAL A 29 -0.63 -1.06 15.86
C VAL A 29 -0.36 -2.01 14.69
N GLU A 30 0.66 -1.71 13.91
CA GLU A 30 1.19 -2.64 12.92
C GLU A 30 2.69 -2.84 13.16
N VAL A 31 3.09 -4.08 13.42
CA VAL A 31 4.49 -4.44 13.64
C VAL A 31 4.94 -5.38 12.53
N MET A 32 5.94 -4.94 11.76
CA MET A 32 6.49 -5.71 10.63
C MET A 32 5.41 -6.18 9.65
N GLY A 33 4.43 -5.32 9.33
CA GLY A 33 3.32 -5.65 8.43
C GLY A 33 2.19 -6.47 9.04
N ASN A 34 2.29 -6.88 10.31
CA ASN A 34 1.24 -7.60 11.01
C ASN A 34 0.42 -6.63 11.86
N GLN A 35 -0.82 -6.39 11.46
CA GLN A 35 -1.75 -5.59 12.24
C GLN A 35 -2.16 -6.35 13.51
N ALA A 36 -2.24 -5.62 14.62
CA ALA A 36 -2.70 -6.15 15.89
C ALA A 36 -3.65 -5.18 16.60
N PHE A 37 -4.68 -5.73 17.24
CA PHE A 37 -5.58 -4.99 18.12
C PHE A 37 -4.97 -4.92 19.51
N LEU A 38 -4.86 -3.71 20.09
CA LEU A 38 -4.39 -3.57 21.46
C LEU A 38 -5.54 -3.82 22.44
N LEU A 39 -5.26 -4.59 23.49
CA LEU A 39 -6.22 -4.83 24.57
C LEU A 39 -6.16 -3.70 25.59
N GLY A 40 -7.26 -3.50 26.33
CA GLY A 40 -7.37 -2.41 27.31
C GLY A 40 -6.35 -2.47 28.46
N ASP A 41 -5.72 -3.63 28.64
CA ASP A 41 -4.69 -3.92 29.65
C ASP A 41 -3.27 -4.01 29.07
N VAL A 42 -3.04 -3.58 27.81
CA VAL A 42 -1.72 -3.65 27.14
C VAL A 42 -0.56 -3.02 27.92
N LEU A 43 -0.84 -2.04 28.79
CA LEU A 43 0.17 -1.39 29.64
C LEU A 43 0.28 -1.99 31.04
N ASN A 44 -0.45 -3.06 31.35
CA ASN A 44 -0.41 -3.70 32.67
C ASN A 44 0.85 -4.57 32.81
N PRO A 45 1.78 -4.24 33.73
CA PRO A 45 3.06 -4.95 33.88
C PRO A 45 2.92 -6.44 34.19
N VAL A 46 1.79 -6.85 34.79
CA VAL A 46 1.51 -8.26 35.11
C VAL A 46 1.32 -9.10 33.84
N ALA A 47 0.77 -8.51 32.77
CA ALA A 47 0.56 -9.21 31.51
C ALA A 47 1.88 -9.52 30.77
N ILE A 48 2.87 -8.64 30.90
CA ILE A 48 4.17 -8.72 30.19
C ILE A 48 5.07 -9.81 30.79
N GLY A 49 4.96 -10.09 32.10
CA GLY A 49 5.80 -11.06 32.81
C GLY A 49 5.33 -12.51 32.73
N ASP A 50 4.02 -12.74 32.61
CA ASP A 50 3.40 -14.08 32.68
C ASP A 50 3.03 -14.67 31.31
N GLY A 51 3.41 -14.00 30.21
CA GLY A 51 3.07 -14.45 28.86
C GLY A 51 1.60 -14.28 28.50
N ALA A 52 0.92 -13.29 29.08
CA ALA A 52 -0.41 -12.90 28.65
C ALA A 52 -0.31 -12.04 27.38
N ASP A 53 -1.07 -12.41 26.36
CA ASP A 53 -1.03 -11.72 25.08
C ASP A 53 -1.62 -10.31 25.22
N SER A 54 -0.78 -9.29 25.04
CA SER A 54 -1.19 -7.89 25.20
C SER A 54 -1.90 -7.31 23.96
N ALA A 55 -2.04 -8.13 22.92
CA ALA A 55 -2.68 -7.78 21.66
C ALA A 55 -3.24 -9.02 20.96
N ILE A 56 -4.05 -8.81 19.92
CA ILE A 56 -4.60 -9.86 19.06
C ILE A 56 -4.13 -9.61 17.62
N ALA A 57 -3.47 -10.59 17.00
CA ALA A 57 -3.05 -10.48 15.61
C ALA A 57 -4.24 -10.65 14.65
N VAL A 58 -4.40 -9.73 13.69
CA VAL A 58 -5.55 -9.68 12.77
C VAL A 58 -5.51 -10.80 11.74
N ASP A 59 -4.38 -11.00 11.07
CA ASP A 59 -4.25 -11.99 9.99
C ASP A 59 -4.47 -13.44 10.47
N PRO A 60 -3.87 -13.91 11.59
CA PRO A 60 -4.19 -15.20 12.16
C PRO A 60 -5.65 -15.34 12.54
N LEU A 61 -6.26 -14.30 13.13
CA LEU A 61 -7.68 -14.28 13.45
C LEU A 61 -8.53 -14.49 12.19
N MET A 62 -8.30 -13.71 11.13
CA MET A 62 -9.03 -13.84 9.87
C MET A 62 -8.88 -15.23 9.25
N ARG A 63 -7.65 -15.78 9.23
CA ARG A 63 -7.37 -17.14 8.74
C ARG A 63 -8.09 -18.20 9.57
N ALA A 64 -8.13 -18.05 10.88
CA ALA A 64 -8.81 -19.00 11.74
C ALA A 64 -10.33 -18.95 11.51
N VAL A 65 -10.94 -17.75 11.41
CA VAL A 65 -12.38 -17.59 11.14
C VAL A 65 -12.80 -18.32 9.85
N LYS A 66 -11.97 -18.29 8.80
CA LYS A 66 -12.22 -19.04 7.55
C LYS A 66 -12.43 -20.54 7.75
N THR A 67 -11.79 -21.12 8.77
CA THR A 67 -11.87 -22.56 9.03
C THR A 67 -13.15 -23.01 9.75
N PHE A 68 -13.97 -22.07 10.22
CA PHE A 68 -15.20 -22.34 10.99
C PHE A 68 -16.46 -22.43 10.13
N ASN A 69 -16.34 -22.94 8.90
CA ASN A 69 -17.48 -23.13 7.99
C ASN A 69 -18.28 -21.84 7.75
N VAL A 70 -17.57 -20.72 7.67
CA VAL A 70 -18.12 -19.42 7.30
C VAL A 70 -18.13 -19.32 5.78
N ASP A 71 -19.26 -18.93 5.23
CA ASP A 71 -19.43 -18.75 3.80
C ASP A 71 -18.95 -17.39 3.31
N ARG A 72 -19.01 -16.30 4.08
CA ARG A 72 -18.38 -15.03 3.69
C ARG A 72 -17.89 -14.29 4.93
N GLY A 73 -16.81 -13.53 4.79
CA GLY A 73 -16.29 -12.70 5.87
C GLY A 73 -16.32 -11.23 5.48
N LEU A 74 -16.85 -10.38 6.37
CA LEU A 74 -16.79 -8.93 6.26
C LEU A 74 -16.21 -8.34 7.54
N PHE A 75 -15.08 -7.66 7.42
CA PHE A 75 -14.30 -7.17 8.56
C PHE A 75 -14.13 -5.65 8.43
N PHE A 76 -14.61 -4.88 9.39
CA PHE A 76 -14.37 -3.45 9.48
C PHE A 76 -13.40 -3.20 10.61
N ILE A 77 -12.21 -2.70 10.26
CA ILE A 77 -11.12 -2.55 11.22
C ILE A 77 -10.79 -1.07 11.36
N ASP A 78 -11.25 -0.49 12.46
CA ASP A 78 -11.08 0.91 12.78
C ASP A 78 -10.03 1.11 13.87
N ALA A 79 -8.78 1.07 13.45
CA ALA A 79 -7.64 1.14 14.35
C ALA A 79 -6.48 1.84 13.65
N CYS A 80 -5.64 2.50 14.44
CA CYS A 80 -4.33 2.92 13.94
C CYS A 80 -3.53 1.71 13.46
N ARG A 81 -2.64 1.96 12.52
CA ARG A 81 -1.66 1.00 12.02
C ARG A 81 -0.28 1.63 12.07
N ASP A 82 -0.07 2.58 12.98
CA ASP A 82 1.23 3.11 13.27
C ASP A 82 2.10 2.03 13.92
N ASP A 83 3.41 2.25 13.84
CA ASP A 83 4.41 1.33 14.39
C ASP A 83 5.19 2.08 15.48
N PRO A 84 4.54 2.39 16.62
CA PRO A 84 5.20 3.12 17.68
C PRO A 84 6.35 2.25 18.21
N VAL A 85 7.48 2.88 18.47
CA VAL A 85 8.72 2.19 18.89
C VAL A 85 8.50 1.28 20.09
N ILE A 86 7.61 1.68 20.99
CA ILE A 86 7.24 0.87 22.15
C ILE A 86 6.62 -0.48 21.77
N ALA A 87 5.82 -0.54 20.70
CA ALA A 87 5.24 -1.79 20.22
C ALA A 87 6.31 -2.73 19.65
N ARG A 88 7.34 -2.19 18.98
CA ARG A 88 8.51 -2.97 18.52
C ARG A 88 9.32 -3.50 19.69
N LEU A 89 9.64 -2.65 20.67
CA LEU A 89 10.45 -2.99 21.84
C LEU A 89 9.78 -4.04 22.71
N LEU A 90 8.46 -3.93 22.87
CA LEU A 90 7.67 -4.87 23.66
C LEU A 90 7.28 -6.13 22.87
N HIS A 91 7.71 -6.27 21.60
CA HIS A 91 7.32 -7.36 20.71
C HIS A 91 5.81 -7.64 20.78
N ILE A 92 4.98 -6.58 20.70
CA ILE A 92 3.53 -6.70 20.74
C ILE A 92 3.06 -7.29 19.40
N VAL A 93 3.33 -8.57 19.22
CA VAL A 93 2.71 -9.42 18.21
C VAL A 93 1.74 -10.27 19.00
N GLY A 94 0.45 -9.96 18.86
CA GLY A 94 -0.60 -10.61 19.62
C GLY A 94 -0.63 -12.13 19.43
N SER A 95 -1.29 -12.84 20.34
CA SER A 95 -1.54 -14.26 20.11
C SER A 95 -2.45 -14.49 18.91
N GLU A 96 -2.48 -15.75 18.50
CA GLU A 96 -3.53 -16.32 17.69
C GLU A 96 -4.68 -16.75 18.64
N PRO A 97 -5.71 -15.90 18.88
CA PRO A 97 -6.79 -16.24 19.81
C PRO A 97 -7.61 -17.43 19.31
N LEU A 98 -7.59 -17.67 18.00
CA LEU A 98 -8.25 -18.78 17.34
C LEU A 98 -7.22 -19.61 16.58
N ARG A 99 -7.30 -20.93 16.75
CA ARG A 99 -6.49 -21.89 15.99
C ARG A 99 -7.27 -22.38 14.78
N PRO A 100 -6.67 -22.44 13.58
CA PRO A 100 -7.32 -23.01 12.40
C PRO A 100 -7.76 -24.47 12.62
N VAL A 101 -9.03 -24.79 12.30
CA VAL A 101 -9.56 -26.15 12.36
C VAL A 101 -9.23 -26.89 11.06
N GLY A 102 -8.51 -28.01 11.17
CA GLY A 102 -7.90 -28.68 10.00
C GLY A 102 -8.80 -29.52 9.10
N ALA A 103 -10.12 -29.45 9.27
CA ALA A 103 -11.06 -30.37 8.62
C ALA A 103 -12.06 -29.70 7.64
N SER A 104 -12.00 -28.38 7.42
CA SER A 104 -12.90 -27.72 6.48
C SER A 104 -12.35 -27.78 5.06
N ALA A 105 -12.98 -28.59 4.20
CA ALA A 105 -12.66 -28.71 2.78
C ALA A 105 -13.42 -27.71 1.88
N ARG A 106 -14.00 -26.64 2.45
CA ARG A 106 -14.82 -25.68 1.67
C ARG A 106 -13.93 -24.68 0.93
N ARG A 107 -14.16 -24.58 -0.37
CA ARG A 107 -13.56 -23.64 -1.32
C ARG A 107 -13.58 -22.20 -0.80
N ALA A 108 -12.53 -21.43 -1.06
CA ALA A 108 -12.44 -20.03 -0.66
C ALA A 108 -13.64 -19.20 -1.19
N LYS A 109 -14.48 -18.75 -0.26
CA LYS A 109 -15.46 -17.69 -0.49
C LYS A 109 -14.87 -16.36 0.04
N PRO A 110 -15.31 -15.19 -0.48
CA PRO A 110 -14.65 -13.93 -0.19
C PRO A 110 -14.66 -13.62 1.31
N PHE A 111 -13.45 -13.35 1.82
CA PHE A 111 -13.21 -12.73 3.11
C PHE A 111 -12.55 -11.40 2.84
N ILE A 112 -13.30 -10.33 3.07
CA ILE A 112 -12.90 -8.97 2.74
C ILE A 112 -12.90 -8.15 4.02
N SER A 113 -11.88 -7.33 4.18
CA SER A 113 -11.81 -6.34 5.23
C SER A 113 -11.69 -4.94 4.64
N LEU A 114 -12.31 -3.96 5.28
CA LEU A 114 -12.06 -2.55 5.05
C LEU A 114 -11.41 -1.97 6.30
N GLN A 115 -10.18 -1.49 6.15
CA GLN A 115 -9.38 -0.94 7.24
C GLN A 115 -9.46 0.58 7.18
N SER A 116 -9.61 1.21 8.35
CA SER A 116 -9.83 2.65 8.44
C SER A 116 -8.66 3.47 7.95
N THR A 117 -7.46 2.90 7.95
CA THR A 117 -6.25 3.58 7.51
C THR A 117 -5.28 2.60 6.86
N GLY A 118 -4.33 3.14 6.08
CA GLY A 118 -3.23 2.38 5.52
C GLY A 118 -2.24 2.04 6.62
N ALA A 119 -1.34 1.12 6.35
CA ALA A 119 -0.29 0.82 7.30
C ALA A 119 0.53 2.10 7.61
N GLY A 120 1.20 2.13 8.76
CA GLY A 120 1.99 3.27 9.23
C GLY A 120 1.21 4.58 9.44
N GLN A 121 -0.13 4.57 9.36
CA GLN A 121 -1.00 5.75 9.48
C GLN A 121 -1.95 5.64 10.68
N ASN A 122 -2.56 6.78 10.99
CA ASN A 122 -3.48 6.93 12.11
C ASN A 122 -4.93 6.88 11.62
N ALA A 123 -5.81 6.35 12.45
CA ALA A 123 -7.25 6.52 12.31
C ALA A 123 -7.68 7.72 13.16
N PHE A 124 -8.52 8.60 12.61
CA PHE A 124 -8.87 9.86 13.26
C PHE A 124 -10.30 9.87 13.80
N GLN A 125 -10.45 10.53 14.95
CA GLN A 125 -11.73 10.94 15.54
C GLN A 125 -11.68 12.43 15.82
N VAL A 126 -12.78 13.12 15.51
CA VAL A 126 -12.94 14.54 15.81
C VAL A 126 -13.21 14.68 17.31
N ALA A 127 -12.54 15.61 17.97
CA ALA A 127 -12.73 15.84 19.40
C ALA A 127 -14.20 16.22 19.68
N GLY A 128 -14.82 15.50 20.62
CA GLY A 128 -16.23 15.71 21.02
C GLY A 128 -17.26 14.97 20.16
N ASP A 129 -16.85 14.33 19.06
CA ASP A 129 -17.75 13.54 18.24
C ASP A 129 -17.94 12.11 18.75
N ASN A 130 -19.13 11.55 18.51
CA ASN A 130 -19.43 10.14 18.76
C ASN A 130 -18.94 9.29 17.57
N GLY A 131 -17.76 8.68 17.70
CA GLY A 131 -17.17 7.75 16.73
C GLY A 131 -16.13 8.38 15.80
N THR A 132 -15.29 7.54 15.21
CA THR A 132 -14.24 7.95 14.28
C THR A 132 -14.81 8.39 12.92
N LEU A 133 -13.98 9.03 12.10
CA LEU A 133 -14.34 9.39 10.73
C LEU A 133 -14.72 8.15 9.90
N PHE A 134 -13.99 7.04 10.09
CA PHE A 134 -14.24 5.81 9.37
C PHE A 134 -15.55 5.15 9.79
N THR A 135 -15.80 5.02 11.09
CA THR A 135 -17.03 4.41 11.61
C THR A 135 -18.26 5.17 11.12
N LYS A 136 -18.22 6.50 11.18
CA LYS A 136 -19.30 7.35 10.64
C LYS A 136 -19.52 7.13 9.15
N ALA A 137 -18.43 7.06 8.38
CA ALA A 137 -18.49 6.82 6.95
C ALA A 137 -19.09 5.44 6.62
N VAL A 138 -18.67 4.37 7.31
CA VAL A 138 -19.22 3.02 7.14
C VAL A 138 -20.71 2.99 7.48
N LEU A 139 -21.10 3.53 8.64
CA LEU A 139 -22.50 3.57 9.07
C LEU A 139 -23.35 4.35 8.07
N SER A 140 -22.91 5.53 7.62
CA SER A 140 -23.64 6.32 6.62
C SER A 140 -23.84 5.56 5.30
N GLY A 141 -22.84 4.77 4.87
CA GLY A 141 -22.95 3.93 3.68
C GLY A 141 -23.91 2.75 3.86
N LEU A 142 -23.89 2.10 5.03
CA LEU A 142 -24.82 1.00 5.35
C LEU A 142 -26.26 1.51 5.51
N GLU A 143 -26.45 2.66 6.13
CA GLU A 143 -27.77 3.28 6.35
C GLU A 143 -28.43 3.72 5.05
N GLY A 144 -27.65 4.14 4.04
CA GLY A 144 -28.12 4.46 2.69
C GLY A 144 -29.41 5.26 2.68
N LEU A 145 -29.42 6.44 3.32
CA LEU A 145 -30.64 7.22 3.54
C LEU A 145 -31.02 8.10 2.33
N PRO A 146 -32.30 8.51 2.22
CA PRO A 146 -32.73 9.52 1.26
C PRO A 146 -31.94 10.84 1.41
N PRO A 147 -31.83 11.65 0.33
CA PRO A 147 -32.56 11.53 -0.94
C PRO A 147 -31.88 10.66 -1.99
N ASN A 148 -30.58 10.33 -1.85
CA ASN A 148 -29.81 9.72 -2.95
C ASN A 148 -29.56 8.21 -2.78
N PHE A 149 -29.83 7.62 -1.60
CA PHE A 149 -29.62 6.20 -1.28
C PHE A 149 -28.21 5.68 -1.64
N ALA A 150 -27.24 6.58 -1.84
CA ALA A 150 -25.87 6.18 -2.14
C ALA A 150 -25.28 5.53 -0.87
N PRO A 151 -24.49 4.45 -0.99
CA PRO A 151 -23.96 3.84 -2.21
C PRO A 151 -24.73 2.60 -2.74
N TYR A 152 -26.03 2.44 -2.42
CA TYR A 152 -26.82 1.31 -2.92
C TYR A 152 -27.03 1.37 -4.44
N ASP A 153 -27.02 0.19 -5.08
CA ASP A 153 -27.54 -0.04 -6.41
C ASP A 153 -29.07 -0.18 -6.32
N THR A 154 -29.76 0.83 -6.87
CA THR A 154 -31.21 0.94 -6.85
C THR A 154 -31.88 0.45 -8.13
N SER A 155 -31.11 -0.16 -9.06
CA SER A 155 -31.61 -0.62 -10.36
C SER A 155 -32.50 -1.87 -10.28
N GLY A 156 -32.42 -2.63 -9.18
CA GLY A 156 -33.22 -3.83 -8.93
C GLY A 156 -33.74 -3.89 -7.50
N LEU A 157 -34.77 -4.70 -7.25
CA LEU A 157 -35.30 -4.98 -5.90
C LEU A 157 -34.97 -6.42 -5.48
N PRO A 158 -34.50 -6.66 -4.24
CA PRO A 158 -34.14 -5.65 -3.24
C PRO A 158 -32.92 -4.83 -3.69
N TRP A 159 -32.79 -3.60 -3.18
CA TRP A 159 -31.60 -2.78 -3.42
C TRP A 159 -30.39 -3.49 -2.83
N SER A 160 -29.26 -3.40 -3.52
CA SER A 160 -28.04 -4.11 -3.10
C SER A 160 -26.91 -3.13 -2.82
N LEU A 161 -26.22 -3.33 -1.71
CA LEU A 161 -24.96 -2.64 -1.42
C LEU A 161 -23.81 -3.59 -1.71
N ARG A 162 -23.01 -3.28 -2.73
CA ARG A 162 -21.79 -4.03 -3.06
C ARG A 162 -20.59 -3.46 -2.32
N PHE A 163 -19.59 -4.30 -2.05
CA PHE A 163 -18.40 -3.91 -1.31
C PHE A 163 -17.64 -2.76 -1.98
N ALA A 164 -17.43 -2.78 -3.30
CA ALA A 164 -16.77 -1.70 -4.04
C ALA A 164 -17.49 -0.34 -3.89
N ALA A 165 -18.83 -0.36 -3.86
CA ALA A 165 -19.62 0.85 -3.68
C ALA A 165 -19.49 1.39 -2.25
N LEU A 166 -19.50 0.50 -1.24
CA LEU A 166 -19.23 0.87 0.15
C LEU A 166 -17.79 1.41 0.32
N GLU A 167 -16.79 0.73 -0.24
CA GLU A 167 -15.38 1.15 -0.20
C GLU A 167 -15.23 2.57 -0.77
N THR A 168 -15.80 2.81 -1.96
CA THR A 168 -15.78 4.13 -2.59
C THR A 168 -16.41 5.17 -1.68
N HIS A 169 -17.62 4.92 -1.18
CA HIS A 169 -18.32 5.84 -0.27
C HIS A 169 -17.47 6.17 0.95
N VAL A 170 -16.93 5.16 1.62
CA VAL A 170 -16.14 5.33 2.84
C VAL A 170 -14.88 6.16 2.59
N LYS A 171 -14.13 5.86 1.52
CA LYS A 171 -12.95 6.66 1.14
C LYS A 171 -13.29 8.12 0.89
N GLN A 172 -14.37 8.37 0.16
CA GLN A 172 -14.78 9.74 -0.19
C GLN A 172 -15.21 10.51 1.06
N THR A 173 -16.08 9.92 1.88
CA THR A 173 -16.57 10.55 3.12
C THR A 173 -15.45 10.79 4.12
N VAL A 174 -14.52 9.85 4.31
CA VAL A 174 -13.34 10.05 5.18
C VAL A 174 -12.45 11.16 4.65
N ALA A 175 -12.14 11.18 3.35
CA ALA A 175 -11.31 12.23 2.75
C ALA A 175 -11.96 13.61 2.79
N GLU A 176 -13.28 13.71 2.68
CA GLU A 176 -14.03 14.96 2.86
C GLU A 176 -14.00 15.42 4.31
N ALA A 177 -14.34 14.55 5.25
CA ALA A 177 -14.36 14.89 6.68
C ALA A 177 -12.98 15.30 7.20
N LEU A 178 -11.91 14.58 6.83
CA LEU A 178 -10.54 14.96 7.21
C LEU A 178 -10.19 16.39 6.79
N ARG A 179 -10.57 16.79 5.58
CA ARG A 179 -10.26 18.14 5.07
C ARG A 179 -10.96 19.23 5.85
N ASP A 180 -12.19 18.97 6.30
CA ASP A 180 -12.96 19.93 7.09
C ASP A 180 -12.36 20.14 8.49
N HIS A 181 -11.51 19.21 8.97
CA HIS A 181 -10.88 19.26 10.29
C HIS A 181 -9.37 19.58 10.27
N ASN A 182 -8.59 18.92 9.42
CA ASN A 182 -7.17 19.18 9.23
C ASN A 182 -6.73 18.81 7.81
N ALA A 183 -6.49 19.82 6.98
CA ALA A 183 -6.16 19.64 5.56
C ALA A 183 -4.81 18.95 5.30
N LEU A 184 -3.95 18.76 6.32
CA LEU A 184 -2.68 18.03 6.20
C LEU A 184 -2.75 16.58 6.67
N ASP A 185 -3.82 16.18 7.36
CA ASP A 185 -3.97 14.81 7.80
C ASP A 185 -4.45 13.91 6.67
N GLU A 186 -3.91 12.70 6.64
CA GLU A 186 -4.23 11.68 5.65
C GLU A 186 -4.58 10.39 6.40
N GLN A 187 -5.74 9.84 6.07
CA GLN A 187 -6.17 8.51 6.47
C GLN A 187 -6.67 7.80 5.22
N ALA A 188 -5.80 6.96 4.65
CA ALA A 188 -6.08 6.23 3.43
C ALA A 188 -6.81 4.94 3.78
N VAL A 189 -8.13 4.91 3.62
CA VAL A 189 -8.91 3.69 3.87
C VAL A 189 -8.46 2.58 2.91
N GLU A 190 -8.08 1.41 3.45
CA GLU A 190 -7.52 0.32 2.65
C GLU A 190 -8.40 -0.94 2.69
N PRO A 191 -8.85 -1.45 1.53
CA PRO A 191 -9.43 -2.78 1.49
C PRO A 191 -8.32 -3.84 1.48
N HIS A 192 -8.66 -5.00 2.04
CA HIS A 192 -7.91 -6.24 1.87
C HIS A 192 -8.91 -7.37 1.63
N GLY A 193 -8.54 -8.39 0.88
CA GLY A 193 -9.39 -9.56 0.69
C GLY A 193 -8.63 -10.72 0.07
N ILE A 194 -9.03 -11.94 0.41
CA ILE A 194 -8.45 -13.16 -0.14
C ILE A 194 -9.58 -14.14 -0.47
N PRO A 195 -10.02 -14.22 -1.74
CA PRO A 195 -9.78 -13.23 -2.80
C PRO A 195 -10.50 -11.89 -2.48
N TYR A 196 -9.99 -10.78 -3.01
CA TYR A 196 -10.77 -9.54 -3.04
C TYR A 196 -11.89 -9.70 -4.07
N ASP A 197 -13.13 -9.49 -3.64
CA ASP A 197 -14.31 -9.51 -4.49
C ASP A 197 -15.10 -8.21 -4.26
N GLY A 198 -14.76 -7.17 -5.02
CA GLY A 198 -15.47 -5.90 -4.98
C GLY A 198 -16.96 -6.01 -5.35
N THR A 199 -17.37 -7.14 -5.96
CA THR A 199 -18.77 -7.40 -6.32
C THR A 199 -19.57 -8.05 -5.20
N MET A 200 -18.91 -8.46 -4.11
CA MET A 200 -19.56 -9.05 -2.94
C MET A 200 -20.70 -8.15 -2.45
N VAL A 201 -21.91 -8.71 -2.39
CA VAL A 201 -23.06 -8.04 -1.77
C VAL A 201 -22.84 -8.04 -0.26
N VAL A 202 -22.71 -6.84 0.31
CA VAL A 202 -22.54 -6.57 1.74
C VAL A 202 -23.86 -6.70 2.47
N THR A 203 -24.90 -6.05 1.94
CA THR A 203 -26.26 -6.11 2.49
C THR A 203 -27.27 -5.78 1.41
N THR A 204 -28.53 -6.10 1.67
CA THR A 204 -29.67 -5.74 0.84
C THR A 204 -30.67 -4.94 1.66
N ARG A 205 -31.38 -4.04 1.00
CA ARG A 205 -32.47 -3.27 1.61
C ARG A 205 -33.71 -3.41 0.76
N ASP A 206 -34.85 -3.62 1.41
CA ASP A 206 -36.13 -3.50 0.72
C ASP A 206 -36.23 -2.07 0.19
N GLY A 207 -36.38 -1.93 -1.13
CA GLY A 207 -36.74 -0.64 -1.72
C GLY A 207 -38.13 -0.22 -1.22
N PRO A 208 -38.49 1.06 -1.38
CA PRO A 208 -39.82 1.52 -1.01
C PRO A 208 -40.89 0.67 -1.72
N PRO A 209 -42.05 0.43 -1.09
CA PRO A 209 -43.16 -0.28 -1.71
C PRO A 209 -43.45 0.32 -3.10
N PRO A 210 -43.72 -0.49 -4.15
CA PRO A 210 -44.05 -0.01 -5.50
C PRO A 210 -45.18 1.05 -5.52
N ASP A 211 -46.00 1.04 -4.49
CA ASP A 211 -47.24 1.75 -4.26
C ASP A 211 -47.12 2.92 -3.25
N ALA A 212 -45.92 3.25 -2.78
CA ALA A 212 -45.63 4.41 -1.89
C ALA A 212 -45.82 5.80 -2.56
N GLY A 213 -46.61 5.86 -3.63
CA GLY A 213 -46.70 6.99 -4.53
C GLY A 213 -45.44 7.11 -5.39
N ARG A 214 -45.58 7.69 -6.58
CA ARG A 214 -44.41 8.25 -7.24
C ARG A 214 -43.82 9.24 -6.22
N PHE A 215 -42.73 8.89 -5.55
CA PHE A 215 -41.80 9.91 -5.11
C PHE A 215 -41.67 10.82 -6.33
N SER A 216 -41.90 12.12 -6.17
CA SER A 216 -41.25 13.04 -7.10
C SER A 216 -39.79 12.68 -6.95
N ILE A 217 -39.30 11.81 -7.85
CA ILE A 217 -37.91 11.71 -8.20
C ILE A 217 -37.68 13.11 -8.73
N VAL A 218 -37.43 14.06 -7.82
CA VAL A 218 -36.62 15.22 -8.13
C VAL A 218 -35.41 14.53 -8.71
N ASP A 219 -35.27 14.60 -10.04
CA ASP A 219 -34.21 13.90 -10.76
C ASP A 219 -32.96 14.14 -9.92
N PRO A 220 -32.45 13.09 -9.23
CA PRO A 220 -31.33 13.30 -8.35
C PRO A 220 -30.26 13.93 -9.23
N PRO A 221 -29.60 15.00 -8.77
CA PRO A 221 -28.60 15.67 -9.59
C PRO A 221 -27.70 14.58 -10.19
N PRO A 222 -27.46 14.62 -11.51
CA PRO A 222 -26.81 13.53 -12.22
C PRO A 222 -25.57 13.13 -11.42
N ARG A 223 -25.51 11.86 -11.01
CA ARG A 223 -24.38 11.38 -10.23
C ARG A 223 -23.13 11.61 -11.08
N PRO A 224 -22.11 12.32 -10.58
CA PRO A 224 -20.88 12.48 -11.32
C PRO A 224 -20.35 11.09 -11.67
N SER A 225 -19.81 10.94 -12.87
CA SER A 225 -19.10 9.73 -13.25
C SER A 225 -18.00 9.42 -12.23
N LEU A 226 -17.55 8.16 -12.19
CA LEU A 226 -16.42 7.75 -11.36
C LEU A 226 -15.21 8.66 -11.60
N GLU A 227 -14.91 8.95 -12.87
CA GLU A 227 -13.79 9.78 -13.28
C GLU A 227 -13.94 11.23 -12.84
N GLU A 228 -15.13 11.82 -12.95
CA GLU A 228 -15.41 13.17 -12.43
C GLU A 228 -15.29 13.21 -10.90
N SER A 229 -15.79 12.19 -10.20
CA SER A 229 -15.71 12.09 -8.74
C SER A 229 -14.27 12.00 -8.27
N VAL A 230 -13.48 11.09 -8.86
CA VAL A 230 -12.05 10.91 -8.59
C VAL A 230 -11.28 12.17 -8.93
N SER A 231 -11.52 12.78 -10.09
CA SER A 231 -10.84 14.01 -10.50
C SER A 231 -11.17 15.19 -9.61
N ARG A 232 -12.43 15.35 -9.21
CA ARG A 232 -12.87 16.40 -8.27
C ARG A 232 -12.24 16.22 -6.89
N LEU A 233 -12.21 14.99 -6.37
CA LEU A 233 -11.61 14.71 -5.07
C LEU A 233 -10.10 14.85 -5.08
N ALA A 234 -9.44 14.36 -6.13
CA ALA A 234 -8.02 14.56 -6.36
C ALA A 234 -7.70 16.06 -6.43
N LYS A 235 -8.37 16.81 -7.30
CA LYS A 235 -8.19 18.27 -7.39
C LYS A 235 -8.40 18.93 -6.03
N LYS A 236 -9.47 18.60 -5.31
CA LYS A 236 -9.73 19.17 -3.97
C LYS A 236 -8.73 18.70 -2.90
N ALA A 237 -8.05 17.56 -3.08
CA ALA A 237 -6.92 17.12 -2.23
C ALA A 237 -5.60 17.79 -2.65
N GLU A 238 -5.59 18.41 -3.83
CA GLU A 238 -4.49 19.20 -4.35
C GLU A 238 -4.68 20.71 -4.17
N ASP A 239 -5.92 21.14 -3.92
CA ASP A 239 -6.28 22.51 -3.62
C ASP A 239 -5.75 22.91 -2.24
N GLY A 240 -4.87 23.90 -2.22
CA GLY A 240 -4.27 24.43 -1.00
C GLY A 240 -2.77 24.56 -1.10
N GLY A 241 -2.23 25.60 -0.47
CA GLY A 241 -0.79 25.83 -0.42
C GLY A 241 -0.21 26.47 -1.69
N ARG A 242 1.12 26.49 -1.75
CA ARG A 242 1.89 27.04 -2.87
C ARG A 242 2.21 25.91 -3.83
N SER A 243 2.00 26.12 -5.12
CA SER A 243 2.37 25.17 -6.17
C SER A 243 3.15 25.84 -7.29
N PHE A 244 4.07 25.08 -7.88
CA PHE A 244 4.91 25.48 -8.99
C PHE A 244 4.87 24.36 -10.02
N ASP A 245 4.49 24.68 -11.24
CA ASP A 245 4.46 23.75 -12.37
C ASP A 245 5.79 23.76 -13.14
N SER A 246 5.86 23.00 -14.23
CA SER A 246 7.09 22.88 -15.02
C SER A 246 7.54 24.22 -15.60
N ASP A 247 6.62 25.13 -16.00
CA ASP A 247 7.02 26.43 -16.56
C ASP A 247 7.58 27.34 -15.49
N GLY A 248 6.95 27.37 -14.31
CA GLY A 248 7.46 28.11 -13.17
C GLY A 248 8.86 27.65 -12.76
N ILE A 249 9.08 26.32 -12.74
CA ILE A 249 10.41 25.75 -12.42
C ILE A 249 11.44 26.08 -13.51
N ASP A 250 11.07 26.00 -14.78
CA ASP A 250 11.96 26.33 -15.90
C ASP A 250 12.36 27.82 -15.92
N ASP A 251 11.41 28.73 -15.65
CA ASP A 251 11.71 30.16 -15.49
C ASP A 251 12.67 30.41 -14.32
N MET A 252 12.47 29.73 -13.18
CA MET A 252 13.39 29.82 -12.04
C MET A 252 14.80 29.30 -12.37
N ARG A 253 14.91 28.18 -13.13
CA ARG A 253 16.21 27.67 -13.63
C ARG A 253 16.90 28.71 -14.50
N TYR A 254 16.16 29.36 -15.41
CA TYR A 254 16.71 30.35 -16.33
C TYR A 254 17.16 31.64 -15.61
N GLN A 255 16.38 32.13 -14.65
CA GLN A 255 16.71 33.33 -13.88
C GLN A 255 17.91 33.13 -12.94
N GLY A 256 18.03 31.94 -12.32
CA GLY A 256 19.15 31.60 -11.44
C GLY A 256 20.50 31.52 -12.16
N PHE A 257 20.49 31.35 -13.49
CA PHE A 257 21.68 31.09 -14.30
C PHE A 257 22.53 32.33 -14.60
N ARG A 258 22.08 33.55 -14.28
CA ARG A 258 22.80 34.78 -14.59
C ARG A 258 23.98 35.11 -13.66
N GLY A 259 24.42 34.23 -12.75
CA GLY A 259 25.50 34.57 -11.81
C GLY A 259 26.38 33.47 -11.24
N ILE A 260 26.01 32.19 -11.29
CA ILE A 260 26.80 31.09 -10.69
C ILE A 260 26.76 29.90 -11.64
N GLY A 261 27.91 29.47 -12.14
CA GLY A 261 28.02 28.47 -13.21
C GLY A 261 27.57 27.06 -12.81
N GLY A 262 26.79 26.43 -13.69
CA GLY A 262 26.44 25.00 -13.69
C GLY A 262 25.27 24.63 -12.76
N LEU A 263 24.28 23.89 -13.27
CA LEU A 263 23.24 23.26 -12.44
C LEU A 263 23.65 21.81 -12.14
N PRO A 264 24.30 21.48 -11.00
CA PRO A 264 24.32 20.11 -10.55
C PRO A 264 23.00 19.86 -9.81
N ALA A 265 22.01 19.30 -10.51
CA ALA A 265 20.75 18.78 -9.97
C ALA A 265 19.79 19.72 -9.22
N ASP A 266 18.50 19.68 -9.58
CA ASP A 266 17.48 20.55 -8.97
C ASP A 266 17.34 20.37 -7.45
N LEU A 267 17.51 19.14 -6.96
CA LEU A 267 17.39 18.80 -5.53
C LEU A 267 18.59 19.27 -4.68
N ALA A 268 19.75 19.55 -5.30
CA ALA A 268 20.89 20.16 -4.60
C ALA A 268 20.83 21.70 -4.62
N ASN A 269 19.94 22.29 -5.42
CA ASN A 269 19.88 23.72 -5.62
C ASN A 269 19.03 24.41 -4.54
N LEU A 270 19.67 24.81 -3.44
CA LEU A 270 19.01 25.52 -2.33
C LEU A 270 18.29 26.80 -2.77
N GLY A 271 18.83 27.53 -3.75
CA GLY A 271 18.22 28.74 -4.26
C GLY A 271 16.91 28.47 -4.98
N LEU A 272 16.88 27.41 -5.80
CA LEU A 272 15.67 26.94 -6.48
C LEU A 272 14.63 26.43 -5.47
N LEU A 273 15.04 25.53 -4.56
CA LEU A 273 14.13 24.96 -3.55
C LEU A 273 13.51 26.04 -2.65
N ARG A 274 14.29 27.01 -2.15
CA ARG A 274 13.77 28.11 -1.31
C ARG A 274 12.72 29.00 -1.99
N ARG A 275 12.68 29.01 -3.33
CA ARG A 275 11.63 29.72 -4.07
C ARG A 275 10.35 28.89 -4.16
N MET A 276 10.48 27.57 -4.23
CA MET A 276 9.36 26.63 -4.37
C MET A 276 8.67 26.28 -3.04
N ILE A 277 9.47 26.11 -1.98
CA ILE A 277 9.01 25.63 -0.68
C ILE A 277 9.56 26.52 0.43
N ASP A 278 9.15 26.31 1.68
CA ASP A 278 9.66 27.10 2.79
C ASP A 278 11.17 26.89 3.00
N LYS A 279 11.76 27.87 3.70
CA LYS A 279 13.19 27.93 3.92
C LYS A 279 13.73 26.73 4.71
N ASP A 280 12.96 26.23 5.67
CA ASP A 280 13.40 25.16 6.57
C ASP A 280 13.36 23.83 5.83
N THR A 281 12.25 23.51 5.14
CA THR A 281 12.17 22.31 4.30
C THR A 281 13.25 22.30 3.21
N ALA A 282 13.45 23.43 2.51
CA ALA A 282 14.50 23.54 1.50
C ALA A 282 15.90 23.29 2.08
N SER A 283 16.17 23.80 3.29
CA SER A 283 17.47 23.61 3.94
C SER A 283 17.65 22.16 4.42
N ILE A 284 16.61 21.53 4.97
CA ILE A 284 16.63 20.11 5.34
C ILE A 284 16.89 19.24 4.12
N LEU A 285 16.18 19.48 3.01
CA LEU A 285 16.38 18.74 1.77
C LEU A 285 17.82 18.84 1.27
N VAL A 286 18.36 20.04 1.08
CA VAL A 286 19.71 20.19 0.52
C VAL A 286 20.78 19.61 1.44
N ASN A 287 20.63 19.77 2.75
CA ASN A 287 21.67 19.36 3.70
C ASN A 287 21.61 17.87 4.08
N SER A 288 20.43 17.25 3.98
CA SER A 288 20.19 15.90 4.49
C SER A 288 19.81 14.88 3.43
N LEU A 289 19.47 15.30 2.21
CA LEU A 289 19.12 14.39 1.13
C LEU A 289 20.36 13.64 0.65
N SER A 290 20.27 12.31 0.64
CA SER A 290 21.24 11.45 -0.01
C SER A 290 20.56 10.60 -1.09
N LEU A 291 21.25 10.45 -2.22
CA LEU A 291 20.84 9.59 -3.32
C LEU A 291 21.91 8.52 -3.52
N ARG A 292 21.54 7.27 -3.27
CA ARG A 292 22.45 6.12 -3.38
C ARG A 292 21.86 5.07 -4.29
N ASP A 293 22.73 4.26 -4.87
CA ASP A 293 22.33 3.04 -5.54
C ASP A 293 21.93 2.01 -4.47
N ALA A 294 20.71 1.49 -4.56
CA ALA A 294 20.15 0.61 -3.54
C ALA A 294 20.91 -0.73 -3.43
N ALA A 295 21.62 -1.13 -4.50
CA ALA A 295 22.34 -2.40 -4.56
C ALA A 295 23.77 -2.31 -4.02
N THR A 296 24.45 -1.23 -4.38
CA THR A 296 25.88 -1.04 -4.13
C THR A 296 26.15 -0.03 -3.03
N SER A 297 25.14 0.72 -2.60
CA SER A 297 25.25 1.86 -1.67
C SER A 297 26.14 3.01 -2.15
N ALA A 298 26.62 2.94 -3.40
CA ALA A 298 27.39 3.99 -4.05
C ALA A 298 26.52 5.25 -4.25
N GLU A 299 27.13 6.43 -4.21
CA GLU A 299 26.41 7.67 -4.54
C GLU A 299 25.95 7.64 -6.00
N VAL A 300 24.72 8.11 -6.22
CA VAL A 300 24.17 8.31 -7.55
C VAL A 300 24.11 9.81 -7.82
N PRO A 301 24.55 10.29 -8.99
CA PRO A 301 24.49 11.70 -9.32
C PRO A 301 23.06 12.22 -9.24
N LEU A 302 22.86 13.36 -8.56
CA LEU A 302 21.53 13.94 -8.36
C LEU A 302 20.89 14.39 -9.69
N GLU A 303 21.66 14.54 -10.76
CA GLU A 303 21.19 14.81 -12.13
C GLU A 303 20.31 13.69 -12.70
N THR A 304 20.33 12.52 -12.06
CA THR A 304 19.38 11.43 -12.30
C THR A 304 17.94 11.85 -12.01
N ILE A 305 17.72 12.95 -11.28
CA ILE A 305 16.42 13.49 -10.91
C ILE A 305 16.22 14.87 -11.52
N THR A 306 15.11 15.05 -12.25
CA THR A 306 14.69 16.35 -12.79
C THR A 306 13.32 16.73 -12.25
N LEU A 307 13.23 17.80 -11.45
CA LEU A 307 11.96 18.30 -10.92
C LEU A 307 11.08 18.85 -12.05
N PHE A 308 9.76 18.67 -11.96
CA PHE A 308 8.83 19.32 -12.89
C PHE A 308 7.58 19.86 -12.19
N GLN A 309 7.35 19.50 -10.93
CA GLN A 309 6.32 20.14 -10.11
C GLN A 309 6.76 20.15 -8.64
N ALA A 310 6.38 21.18 -7.92
CA ALA A 310 6.53 21.24 -6.48
C ALA A 310 5.26 21.82 -5.86
N ARG A 311 4.83 21.25 -4.73
CA ARG A 311 3.73 21.79 -3.93
C ARG A 311 4.11 21.76 -2.46
N MET A 312 3.66 22.75 -1.70
CA MET A 312 3.81 22.78 -0.27
C MET A 312 2.54 23.30 0.40
N GLN A 313 2.14 22.63 1.48
CA GLN A 313 1.09 23.08 2.38
C GLN A 313 1.61 23.08 3.82
N GLU A 314 1.21 24.07 4.62
CA GLU A 314 1.73 24.28 5.97
C GLU A 314 0.58 24.62 6.93
N THR A 315 0.68 24.11 8.15
CA THR A 315 -0.09 24.51 9.32
C THR A 315 0.87 25.00 10.41
N THR A 316 0.36 25.41 11.58
CA THR A 316 1.23 25.85 12.67
C THR A 316 2.17 24.76 13.18
N GLU A 317 1.78 23.49 13.08
CA GLU A 317 2.51 22.35 13.64
C GLU A 317 3.25 21.52 12.60
N GLN A 318 2.82 21.56 11.33
CA GLN A 318 3.26 20.60 10.32
C GLN A 318 3.37 21.24 8.94
N SER A 319 4.24 20.69 8.11
CA SER A 319 4.26 20.97 6.69
C SER A 319 4.31 19.68 5.88
N VAL A 320 3.68 19.70 4.71
CA VAL A 320 3.76 18.62 3.73
C VAL A 320 4.23 19.22 2.41
N THR A 321 5.29 18.62 1.86
CA THR A 321 5.86 18.99 0.58
C THR A 321 5.75 17.83 -0.39
N TRP A 322 5.23 18.11 -1.58
CA TRP A 322 5.18 17.18 -2.70
C TRP A 322 6.16 17.65 -3.77
N LEU A 323 7.08 16.78 -4.18
CA LEU A 323 8.06 17.01 -5.24
C LEU A 323 7.82 15.98 -6.34
N ASP A 324 7.42 16.45 -7.51
CA ASP A 324 7.27 15.60 -8.67
C ASP A 324 8.49 15.75 -9.57
N PHE A 325 9.09 14.62 -9.91
CA PHE A 325 10.29 14.56 -10.73
C PHE A 325 10.29 13.40 -11.71
N LEU A 326 11.09 13.55 -12.74
CA LEU A 326 11.49 12.47 -13.63
C LEU A 326 12.73 11.81 -13.06
N LEU A 327 12.63 10.52 -12.78
CA LEU A 327 13.78 9.68 -12.47
C LEU A 327 14.33 9.08 -13.76
N ALA A 328 15.61 9.33 -14.05
CA ALA A 328 16.26 8.83 -15.26
C ALA A 328 16.30 7.28 -15.29
N PRO A 329 16.26 6.67 -16.49
CA PRO A 329 16.26 5.22 -16.63
C PRO A 329 17.55 4.58 -16.10
N GLY A 330 17.48 3.29 -15.77
CA GLY A 330 18.63 2.51 -15.31
C GLY A 330 18.28 1.09 -14.87
N ARG A 331 19.31 0.23 -14.71
CA ARG A 331 19.19 -1.19 -14.29
C ARG A 331 19.35 -1.38 -12.78
N SER A 332 19.22 -0.32 -12.00
CA SER A 332 19.32 -0.39 -10.55
C SER A 332 18.32 0.57 -9.92
N SER A 333 18.11 0.41 -8.64
CA SER A 333 17.15 1.20 -7.87
C SER A 333 17.87 2.31 -7.14
N VAL A 334 17.19 3.43 -6.94
CA VAL A 334 17.71 4.53 -6.13
C VAL A 334 17.14 4.45 -4.72
N TRP A 335 18.02 4.61 -3.76
CA TRP A 335 17.72 4.84 -2.36
C TRP A 335 17.81 6.34 -2.11
N LEU A 336 16.65 6.96 -1.89
CA LEU A 336 16.52 8.35 -1.47
C LEU A 336 16.35 8.37 0.03
N SER A 337 17.18 9.10 0.76
CA SER A 337 17.02 9.24 2.21
C SER A 337 17.19 10.67 2.71
N LEU A 338 16.53 10.97 3.82
CA LEU A 338 16.66 12.21 4.58
C LEU A 338 17.01 11.88 6.02
N ARG A 339 18.07 12.51 6.54
CA ARG A 339 18.36 12.51 7.98
C ARG A 339 17.31 13.31 8.74
N ARG A 340 16.87 12.79 9.88
CA ARG A 340 16.01 13.50 10.84
C ARG A 340 16.88 14.46 11.65
N ALA A 341 16.31 15.57 12.12
CA ALA A 341 17.06 16.61 12.83
C ALA A 341 17.48 16.24 14.28
N ASP A 342 17.08 15.05 14.76
CA ASP A 342 17.49 14.46 16.04
C ASP A 342 18.79 13.62 15.93
N ASP A 343 19.59 13.91 14.90
CA ASP A 343 20.93 13.40 14.55
C ASP A 343 21.09 11.89 14.30
N ASN A 344 20.16 11.04 14.75
CA ASN A 344 20.26 9.59 14.55
C ASN A 344 19.15 9.01 13.68
N GLY A 345 17.99 9.64 13.55
CA GLY A 345 16.91 9.08 12.74
C GLY A 345 17.10 9.27 11.23
N MET A 346 16.48 8.40 10.44
CA MET A 346 16.46 8.53 8.99
C MET A 346 15.14 8.02 8.40
N VAL A 347 14.65 8.73 7.38
CA VAL A 347 13.57 8.25 6.52
C VAL A 347 14.11 7.98 5.13
N ALA A 348 13.61 6.96 4.45
CA ALA A 348 14.05 6.60 3.11
C ALA A 348 12.91 6.08 2.24
N VAL A 349 13.11 6.14 0.93
CA VAL A 349 12.29 5.46 -0.07
C VAL A 349 13.21 4.79 -1.08
N THR A 350 12.83 3.59 -1.52
CA THR A 350 13.53 2.86 -2.58
C THR A 350 12.70 2.87 -3.84
N ILE A 351 13.27 3.36 -4.94
CA ILE A 351 12.56 3.55 -6.19
C ILE A 351 13.32 2.79 -7.29
N PRO A 352 12.76 1.71 -7.86
CA PRO A 352 13.39 1.04 -8.99
C PRO A 352 13.42 1.97 -10.20
N ARG A 353 14.54 2.01 -10.92
CA ARG A 353 14.61 2.70 -12.20
C ARG A 353 14.06 1.79 -13.29
N ASP A 354 13.39 2.42 -14.24
CA ASP A 354 12.89 1.72 -15.42
C ASP A 354 13.96 1.65 -16.51
N LEU A 355 13.88 0.68 -17.42
CA LEU A 355 14.98 0.40 -18.36
C LEU A 355 15.08 1.41 -19.51
N GLY A 356 13.94 1.72 -20.14
CA GLY A 356 13.91 2.48 -21.40
C GLY A 356 13.48 3.93 -21.26
N HIS A 357 12.82 4.28 -20.16
CA HIS A 357 12.12 5.56 -20.06
C HIS A 357 12.28 6.19 -18.68
N PRO A 358 12.31 7.54 -18.60
CA PRO A 358 12.19 8.22 -17.32
C PRO A 358 10.86 7.87 -16.65
N MET A 359 10.88 7.72 -15.33
CA MET A 359 9.70 7.44 -14.53
C MET A 359 9.22 8.71 -13.82
N PRO A 360 7.93 9.08 -13.92
CA PRO A 360 7.36 10.20 -13.16
C PRO A 360 7.10 9.75 -11.71
N VAL A 361 7.74 10.41 -10.76
CA VAL A 361 7.70 10.07 -9.35
C VAL A 361 7.27 11.29 -8.55
N ARG A 362 6.28 11.10 -7.67
CA ARG A 362 5.89 12.05 -6.63
C ARG A 362 6.49 11.60 -5.31
N MET A 363 7.37 12.41 -4.76
CA MET A 363 7.89 12.25 -3.40
C MET A 363 7.12 13.18 -2.47
N GLU A 364 6.57 12.61 -1.40
CA GLU A 364 5.91 13.34 -0.33
C GLU A 364 6.79 13.33 0.90
N ILE A 365 7.01 14.51 1.47
CA ILE A 365 7.79 14.72 2.70
C ILE A 365 6.91 15.45 3.69
N ARG A 366 6.67 14.82 4.84
CA ARG A 366 5.97 15.44 5.96
C ARG A 366 6.99 15.83 7.01
N LEU A 367 6.94 17.09 7.42
CA LEU A 367 7.68 17.62 8.54
C LEU A 367 6.72 17.94 9.69
N GLY A 368 7.16 17.63 10.90
CA GLY A 368 6.47 18.02 12.12
C GLY A 368 7.37 18.90 12.99
N ARG A 369 6.73 19.70 13.85
CA ARG A 369 7.41 20.47 14.88
C ARG A 369 7.37 19.71 16.20
N TYR A 370 8.56 19.36 16.71
CA TYR A 370 8.73 18.69 18.00
C TYR A 370 9.74 19.48 18.82
N ASP A 371 9.31 19.96 19.98
CA ASP A 371 10.14 20.79 20.88
C ASP A 371 10.79 22.00 20.16
N GLY A 372 9.99 22.67 19.32
CA GLY A 372 10.44 23.82 18.52
C GLY A 372 11.38 23.49 17.35
N ARG A 373 11.69 22.21 17.10
CA ARG A 373 12.52 21.76 15.97
C ARG A 373 11.65 21.16 14.87
N THR A 374 12.00 21.48 13.62
CA THR A 374 11.41 20.83 12.46
C THR A 374 12.12 19.50 12.20
N VAL A 375 11.39 18.40 12.25
CA VAL A 375 11.91 17.05 11.97
C VAL A 375 11.17 16.44 10.78
N VAL A 376 11.88 15.62 10.01
CA VAL A 376 11.25 14.80 8.97
C VAL A 376 10.52 13.65 9.66
N ASP A 377 9.20 13.65 9.58
CA ASP A 377 8.36 12.61 10.18
C ASP A 377 8.21 11.42 9.25
N ARG A 378 8.04 11.71 7.97
CA ARG A 378 7.69 10.71 6.97
C ARG A 378 8.17 11.14 5.60
N MET A 379 8.61 10.15 4.82
CA MET A 379 8.84 10.29 3.39
C MET A 379 8.20 9.10 2.67
N ARG A 380 7.51 9.39 1.56
CA ARG A 380 6.85 8.39 0.71
C ARG A 380 7.07 8.72 -0.75
N ALA A 381 6.98 7.71 -1.60
CA ALA A 381 7.01 7.92 -3.04
C ALA A 381 5.89 7.13 -3.74
N ARG A 382 5.35 7.74 -4.79
CA ARG A 382 4.33 7.14 -5.67
C ARG A 382 4.47 7.68 -7.10
N LEU A 383 3.65 7.23 -8.04
CA LEU A 383 3.66 7.82 -9.38
C LEU A 383 3.14 9.27 -9.33
N ALA A 384 3.88 10.18 -9.97
CA ALA A 384 3.41 11.55 -10.23
C ALA A 384 2.54 11.59 -11.49
N ASP A 385 1.82 12.70 -11.68
CA ASP A 385 1.05 12.94 -12.91
C ASP A 385 2.03 13.10 -14.09
N PRO A 386 2.04 12.16 -15.07
CA PRO A 386 2.94 12.24 -16.21
C PRO A 386 2.68 13.49 -17.07
N ALA A 387 1.45 14.03 -17.07
CA ALA A 387 1.10 15.21 -17.84
C ALA A 387 1.83 16.47 -17.32
N GLY A 388 2.16 16.52 -16.02
CA GLY A 388 2.89 17.63 -15.42
C GLY A 388 4.33 17.78 -15.94
N ALA A 389 4.93 16.69 -16.42
CA ALA A 389 6.34 16.67 -16.83
C ALA A 389 6.62 17.38 -18.16
N LYS A 390 5.58 17.73 -18.95
CA LYS A 390 5.68 18.32 -20.30
C LYS A 390 6.64 17.59 -21.25
N LYS A 391 6.97 16.34 -20.95
CA LYS A 391 7.73 15.42 -21.81
C LYS A 391 6.80 14.29 -22.23
N LYS A 392 6.96 13.82 -23.47
CA LYS A 392 6.23 12.65 -23.96
C LYS A 392 6.74 11.41 -23.21
N LEU A 393 5.97 10.98 -22.22
CA LEU A 393 6.20 9.75 -21.49
C LEU A 393 5.37 8.61 -22.10
N PRO A 394 5.79 7.35 -21.92
CA PRO A 394 4.97 6.20 -22.30
C PRO A 394 3.57 6.22 -21.69
N GLU A 395 2.56 5.84 -22.46
CA GLU A 395 1.15 5.90 -22.07
C GLU A 395 0.82 5.05 -20.83
N GLN A 396 1.59 3.97 -20.59
CA GLN A 396 1.39 3.14 -19.40
C GLN A 396 1.55 3.92 -18.09
N TRP A 397 2.36 4.98 -18.06
CA TRP A 397 2.50 5.78 -16.84
C TRP A 397 1.25 6.58 -16.53
N SER A 398 0.58 7.13 -17.56
CA SER A 398 -0.68 7.87 -17.38
C SER A 398 -1.77 6.94 -16.87
N ALA A 399 -1.85 5.75 -17.46
CA ALA A 399 -2.87 4.79 -17.08
C ALA A 399 -2.63 4.19 -15.67
N LEU A 400 -1.37 3.95 -15.29
CA LEU A 400 -1.01 3.57 -13.91
C LEU A 400 -1.28 4.70 -12.91
N PHE A 401 -0.97 5.94 -13.26
CA PHE A 401 -1.28 7.10 -12.43
C PHE A 401 -2.80 7.22 -12.20
N ASP A 402 -3.61 7.04 -13.25
CA ASP A 402 -5.06 7.04 -13.16
C ASP A 402 -5.61 5.89 -12.32
N ALA A 403 -5.02 4.70 -12.44
CA ALA A 403 -5.38 3.56 -11.60
C ALA A 403 -5.04 3.82 -10.13
N GLN A 404 -3.83 4.32 -9.83
CA GLN A 404 -3.41 4.71 -8.49
C GLN A 404 -4.34 5.79 -7.89
N ARG A 405 -4.72 6.79 -8.69
CA ARG A 405 -5.65 7.86 -8.28
C ARG A 405 -7.06 7.31 -8.02
N THR A 406 -7.53 6.41 -8.88
CA THR A 406 -8.81 5.71 -8.70
C THR A 406 -8.79 4.86 -7.42
N GLN A 407 -7.70 4.13 -7.18
CA GLN A 407 -7.54 3.33 -5.97
C GLN A 407 -7.57 4.21 -4.70
N ALA A 408 -6.96 5.39 -4.72
CA ALA A 408 -6.92 6.29 -3.57
C ALA A 408 -8.30 6.89 -3.22
N PHE A 409 -9.13 7.21 -4.22
CA PHE A 409 -10.38 7.98 -4.04
C PHE A 409 -11.68 7.22 -4.36
N ALA A 410 -11.57 6.00 -4.85
CA ALA A 410 -12.69 5.11 -5.15
C ALA A 410 -12.29 3.67 -4.79
N ASP A 411 -12.78 2.65 -5.50
CA ASP A 411 -12.51 1.26 -5.15
C ASP A 411 -11.34 0.63 -5.93
N THR A 412 -10.75 -0.38 -5.29
CA THR A 412 -9.62 -1.15 -5.83
C THR A 412 -10.01 -1.96 -7.07
N GLY A 413 -11.27 -2.42 -7.16
CA GLY A 413 -11.79 -3.13 -8.34
C GLY A 413 -11.85 -2.26 -9.59
N SER A 414 -12.38 -1.03 -9.48
CA SER A 414 -12.42 -0.05 -10.57
C SER A 414 -11.03 0.36 -11.02
N ALA A 415 -10.09 0.50 -10.08
CA ALA A 415 -8.69 0.77 -10.40
C ALA A 415 -8.05 -0.37 -11.21
N ALA A 416 -8.32 -1.62 -10.84
CA ALA A 416 -7.90 -2.79 -11.60
C ALA A 416 -8.56 -2.89 -12.97
N GLN A 417 -9.87 -2.59 -13.10
CA GLN A 417 -10.55 -2.59 -14.39
C GLN A 417 -9.94 -1.57 -15.37
N LYS A 418 -9.49 -0.41 -14.89
CA LYS A 418 -8.76 0.55 -15.73
C LYS A 418 -7.47 -0.06 -16.30
N LEU A 419 -6.75 -0.86 -15.51
CA LEU A 419 -5.57 -1.58 -15.99
C LEU A 419 -5.93 -2.76 -16.90
N ALA A 420 -6.99 -3.51 -16.59
CA ALA A 420 -7.50 -4.61 -17.40
C ALA A 420 -7.68 -4.21 -18.87
N ASN A 421 -8.26 -3.02 -19.07
CA ASN A 421 -8.54 -2.50 -20.40
C ASN A 421 -7.26 -2.18 -21.19
N LEU A 422 -6.14 -1.88 -20.51
CA LEU A 422 -4.82 -1.75 -21.13
C LEU A 422 -4.21 -3.12 -21.42
N VAL A 423 -4.46 -4.08 -20.53
CA VAL A 423 -3.98 -5.47 -20.61
C VAL A 423 -4.60 -6.23 -21.79
N GLU A 424 -5.81 -5.87 -22.21
CA GLU A 424 -6.43 -6.42 -23.42
C GLU A 424 -5.83 -5.85 -24.72
N MET A 425 -5.11 -4.73 -24.66
CA MET A 425 -4.45 -4.14 -25.83
C MET A 425 -3.18 -4.92 -26.17
N ARG A 426 -3.27 -5.69 -27.26
CA ARG A 426 -2.29 -6.56 -27.96
C ARG A 426 -0.77 -6.23 -27.90
N ASP A 427 -0.34 -5.04 -27.47
CA ASP A 427 1.06 -4.61 -27.28
C ASP A 427 1.68 -5.01 -25.93
N VAL A 428 0.88 -5.63 -25.08
CA VAL A 428 1.16 -6.02 -23.71
C VAL A 428 2.44 -6.85 -23.50
N VAL A 429 2.90 -7.67 -24.44
CA VAL A 429 4.21 -8.36 -24.31
C VAL A 429 5.38 -7.44 -24.66
N MET A 430 5.22 -6.59 -25.67
CA MET A 430 6.25 -5.65 -26.11
C MET A 430 6.42 -4.49 -25.12
N GLN A 431 5.32 -3.94 -24.60
CA GLN A 431 5.35 -2.87 -23.60
C GLN A 431 5.91 -3.34 -22.24
N LYS A 432 5.75 -4.61 -21.88
CA LYS A 432 6.39 -5.20 -20.67
C LYS A 432 7.91 -5.22 -20.74
N ARG A 433 8.47 -5.49 -21.93
CA ARG A 433 9.92 -5.43 -22.14
C ARG A 433 10.44 -4.00 -21.99
N LEU A 434 9.63 -3.02 -22.37
CA LEU A 434 10.00 -1.60 -22.30
C LEU A 434 9.93 -1.02 -20.89
N SER A 435 9.04 -1.55 -20.04
CA SER A 435 8.82 -1.03 -18.69
C SER A 435 8.51 -2.10 -17.63
N PRO A 436 9.51 -2.85 -17.15
CA PRO A 436 9.33 -3.85 -16.08
C PRO A 436 8.77 -3.26 -14.78
N VAL A 437 9.10 -2.01 -14.45
CA VAL A 437 8.59 -1.37 -13.22
C VAL A 437 7.09 -1.07 -13.33
N ALA A 438 6.64 -0.53 -14.47
CA ALA A 438 5.22 -0.30 -14.71
C ALA A 438 4.43 -1.63 -14.66
N ALA A 439 4.98 -2.67 -15.26
CA ALA A 439 4.37 -3.99 -15.25
C ALA A 439 4.29 -4.60 -13.83
N ALA A 440 5.30 -4.40 -12.98
CA ALA A 440 5.26 -4.84 -11.58
C ALA A 440 4.23 -4.05 -10.74
N LEU A 441 4.11 -2.73 -10.94
CA LEU A 441 3.07 -1.91 -10.31
C LEU A 441 1.66 -2.35 -10.72
N ALA A 442 1.46 -2.58 -12.02
CA ALA A 442 0.18 -3.09 -12.54
C ALA A 442 -0.15 -4.46 -11.94
N ALA A 443 0.83 -5.37 -11.90
CA ALA A 443 0.63 -6.71 -11.38
C ALA A 443 0.27 -6.69 -9.88
N GLY A 444 0.94 -5.85 -9.09
CA GLY A 444 0.62 -5.66 -7.68
C GLY A 444 -0.81 -5.17 -7.47
N LEU A 445 -1.30 -4.23 -8.28
CA LEU A 445 -2.67 -3.74 -8.19
C LEU A 445 -3.70 -4.81 -8.59
N LEU A 446 -3.46 -5.54 -9.68
CA LEU A 446 -4.35 -6.61 -10.13
C LEU A 446 -4.45 -7.75 -9.10
N LEU A 447 -3.33 -8.14 -8.47
CA LEU A 447 -3.32 -9.12 -7.37
C LEU A 447 -4.10 -8.62 -6.15
N ARG A 448 -3.97 -7.34 -5.79
CA ARG A 448 -4.75 -6.76 -4.68
C ARG A 448 -6.25 -6.73 -4.97
N ALA A 449 -6.61 -6.55 -6.24
CA ALA A 449 -8.00 -6.56 -6.70
C ALA A 449 -8.54 -7.97 -6.97
N GLY A 450 -7.76 -9.03 -6.74
CA GLY A 450 -8.16 -10.40 -7.06
C GLY A 450 -8.33 -10.68 -8.56
N ALA A 451 -7.86 -9.79 -9.44
CA ALA A 451 -8.00 -9.87 -10.90
C ALA A 451 -6.96 -10.82 -11.52
N ASN A 452 -6.82 -12.02 -10.95
CA ASN A 452 -5.74 -12.97 -11.23
C ASN A 452 -5.77 -13.51 -12.66
N ASP A 453 -6.94 -13.56 -13.28
CA ASP A 453 -7.11 -14.04 -14.66
C ASP A 453 -6.45 -13.09 -15.66
N GLN A 454 -6.39 -11.79 -15.34
CA GLN A 454 -5.78 -10.78 -16.21
C GLN A 454 -4.25 -10.83 -16.19
N LEU A 455 -3.65 -11.34 -15.11
CA LEU A 455 -2.20 -11.44 -14.96
C LEU A 455 -1.56 -12.48 -15.89
N SER A 456 -2.29 -13.53 -16.27
CA SER A 456 -1.74 -14.69 -16.99
C SER A 456 -0.39 -15.13 -16.36
N ASP A 457 0.69 -15.27 -17.13
CA ASP A 457 2.04 -15.62 -16.64
C ASP A 457 2.99 -14.40 -16.55
N TRP A 458 2.48 -13.18 -16.51
CA TRP A 458 3.33 -11.99 -16.61
C TRP A 458 4.24 -11.78 -15.41
N PRO A 459 3.77 -12.01 -14.15
CA PRO A 459 4.66 -11.94 -13.01
C PRO A 459 5.82 -12.94 -13.10
N ARG A 460 5.58 -14.11 -13.73
CA ARG A 460 6.65 -15.07 -14.04
C ARG A 460 7.69 -14.48 -14.99
N ASN A 461 7.27 -13.87 -16.10
CA ASN A 461 8.19 -13.19 -17.01
C ASN A 461 8.95 -12.04 -16.33
N LEU A 462 8.30 -11.32 -15.41
CA LEU A 462 8.97 -10.29 -14.60
C LEU A 462 10.08 -10.90 -13.75
N ALA A 463 9.79 -12.03 -13.10
CA ALA A 463 10.77 -12.77 -12.33
C ALA A 463 11.92 -13.27 -13.22
N ASP A 464 11.64 -13.86 -14.37
CA ASP A 464 12.66 -14.52 -15.17
C ASP A 464 13.52 -13.53 -15.97
N TRP A 465 12.93 -12.46 -16.51
CA TRP A 465 13.61 -11.57 -17.46
C TRP A 465 14.30 -10.37 -16.82
N PHE A 466 13.92 -9.97 -15.61
CA PHE A 466 14.48 -8.78 -14.95
C PHE A 466 15.08 -9.13 -13.57
N PRO A 467 16.29 -9.74 -13.54
CA PRO A 467 16.92 -10.15 -12.30
C PRO A 467 17.15 -9.04 -11.27
N TYR A 468 17.24 -7.78 -11.71
CA TYR A 468 17.44 -6.62 -10.85
C TYR A 468 16.16 -6.19 -10.10
N LEU A 469 14.98 -6.66 -10.53
CA LEU A 469 13.69 -6.32 -9.96
C LEU A 469 13.21 -7.47 -9.05
N ALA A 470 13.43 -7.32 -7.75
CA ALA A 470 13.07 -8.33 -6.74
C ALA A 470 11.55 -8.56 -6.59
N ASP A 471 10.73 -7.66 -7.14
CA ASP A 471 9.28 -7.74 -7.09
C ASP A 471 8.70 -8.90 -7.90
N GLY A 472 9.26 -9.18 -9.09
CA GLY A 472 8.74 -10.19 -10.01
C GLY A 472 8.53 -11.57 -9.36
N PRO A 473 9.55 -12.16 -8.70
CA PRO A 473 9.41 -13.45 -8.03
C PRO A 473 8.34 -13.49 -6.95
N ILE A 474 8.21 -12.41 -6.16
CA ILE A 474 7.20 -12.34 -5.09
C ILE A 474 5.79 -12.21 -5.67
N LEU A 475 5.62 -11.40 -6.72
CA LEU A 475 4.34 -11.26 -7.43
C LEU A 475 3.92 -12.58 -8.07
N TRP A 476 4.85 -13.36 -8.63
CA TRP A 476 4.53 -14.68 -9.18
C TRP A 476 4.20 -15.71 -8.11
N ALA A 477 4.99 -15.78 -7.03
CA ALA A 477 4.67 -16.62 -5.88
C ALA A 477 3.27 -16.28 -5.33
N GLU A 478 2.93 -14.99 -5.23
CA GLU A 478 1.60 -14.54 -4.82
C GLU A 478 0.51 -14.99 -5.80
N THR A 479 0.75 -14.84 -7.10
CA THR A 479 -0.19 -15.26 -8.15
C THR A 479 -0.53 -16.74 -8.00
N ILE A 480 0.48 -17.59 -7.77
CA ILE A 480 0.27 -19.02 -7.55
C ILE A 480 -0.50 -19.27 -6.25
N LEU A 481 -0.14 -18.57 -5.16
CA LEU A 481 -0.80 -18.70 -3.86
C LEU A 481 -2.27 -18.28 -3.90
N GLN A 482 -2.65 -17.33 -4.73
CA GLN A 482 -4.05 -16.91 -4.88
C GLN A 482 -4.85 -17.79 -5.85
N ARG A 483 -4.19 -18.35 -6.89
CA ARG A 483 -4.83 -19.29 -7.84
C ARG A 483 -5.03 -20.68 -7.25
N THR A 484 -4.12 -21.08 -6.37
CA THR A 484 -4.16 -22.38 -5.70
C THR A 484 -4.82 -22.15 -4.35
N ASP A 485 -5.96 -22.78 -4.09
CA ASP A 485 -6.70 -22.62 -2.82
C ASP A 485 -5.88 -23.25 -1.67
N MET A 486 -4.96 -22.45 -1.11
CA MET A 486 -3.83 -22.89 -0.30
C MET A 486 -4.04 -22.61 1.18
N ASP A 487 -5.13 -23.12 1.74
CA ASP A 487 -5.34 -23.04 3.19
C ASP A 487 -4.20 -23.73 3.96
N ARG A 488 -3.55 -24.73 3.34
CA ARG A 488 -2.37 -25.45 3.86
C ARG A 488 -1.42 -25.83 2.72
N PRO A 489 -0.43 -24.97 2.40
CA PRO A 489 0.53 -25.28 1.36
C PRO A 489 1.29 -26.57 1.68
N ASN A 490 1.42 -27.46 0.70
CA ASN A 490 2.22 -28.67 0.82
C ASN A 490 3.32 -28.70 -0.27
N LEU A 491 4.59 -28.69 0.13
CA LEU A 491 5.74 -28.68 -0.79
C LEU A 491 5.87 -29.95 -1.66
N ALA A 492 5.10 -31.00 -1.36
CA ALA A 492 4.94 -32.15 -2.24
C ALA A 492 4.24 -31.79 -3.56
N ASP A 493 3.36 -30.79 -3.55
CA ASP A 493 2.68 -30.27 -4.75
C ASP A 493 3.68 -29.46 -5.60
N PRO A 494 3.86 -29.79 -6.90
CA PRO A 494 4.73 -29.04 -7.81
C PRO A 494 4.42 -27.54 -7.90
N THR A 495 3.15 -27.16 -7.86
CA THR A 495 2.69 -25.76 -7.95
C THR A 495 3.13 -24.97 -6.72
N VAL A 496 2.99 -25.59 -5.55
CA VAL A 496 3.44 -25.01 -4.27
C VAL A 496 4.96 -24.90 -4.22
N ARG A 497 5.66 -25.92 -4.72
CA ARG A 497 7.12 -25.92 -4.83
C ARG A 497 7.61 -24.84 -5.77
N GLU A 498 6.89 -24.57 -6.86
CA GLU A 498 7.20 -23.46 -7.76
C GLU A 498 7.05 -22.13 -7.03
N ALA A 499 5.91 -21.86 -6.37
CA ALA A 499 5.73 -20.63 -5.60
C ALA A 499 6.83 -20.43 -4.54
N PHE A 500 7.18 -21.51 -3.82
CA PHE A 500 8.26 -21.50 -2.84
C PHE A 500 9.63 -21.21 -3.48
N HIS A 501 9.91 -21.79 -4.65
CA HIS A 501 11.13 -21.52 -5.42
C HIS A 501 11.27 -20.04 -5.76
N TYR A 502 10.22 -19.41 -6.31
CA TYR A 502 10.26 -17.98 -6.65
C TYR A 502 10.37 -17.09 -5.41
N PHE A 503 9.69 -17.43 -4.31
CA PHE A 503 9.88 -16.72 -3.04
C PHE A 503 11.36 -16.74 -2.58
N MET A 504 12.01 -17.90 -2.69
CA MET A 504 13.43 -18.04 -2.30
C MET A 504 14.38 -17.20 -3.15
N MET A 505 14.00 -16.72 -4.33
CA MET A 505 14.85 -15.83 -5.14
C MET A 505 15.17 -14.51 -4.43
N ALA A 506 14.38 -14.11 -3.43
CA ALA A 506 14.69 -12.97 -2.56
C ALA A 506 16.02 -13.13 -1.80
N ALA A 507 16.46 -14.38 -1.56
CA ALA A 507 17.75 -14.71 -0.97
C ALA A 507 18.94 -14.15 -1.76
N GLU A 508 18.77 -14.00 -3.07
CA GLU A 508 19.78 -13.44 -3.96
C GLU A 508 19.41 -12.02 -4.37
N ARG A 509 18.15 -11.79 -4.78
CA ARG A 509 17.72 -10.51 -5.36
C ARG A 509 17.42 -9.41 -4.35
N GLY A 510 17.28 -9.74 -3.07
CA GLY A 510 16.87 -8.81 -2.03
C GLY A 510 15.35 -8.80 -1.82
N PRO A 511 14.86 -8.00 -0.86
CA PRO A 511 13.44 -7.79 -0.66
C PRO A 511 12.83 -6.97 -1.81
N PRO A 512 11.51 -7.05 -2.05
CA PRO A 512 10.84 -6.25 -3.07
C PRO A 512 10.96 -4.75 -2.85
N LEU A 513 10.88 -4.00 -3.94
CA LEU A 513 11.10 -2.55 -3.97
C LEU A 513 9.80 -1.76 -4.05
N LEU A 514 8.70 -2.40 -4.44
CA LEU A 514 7.36 -1.82 -4.39
C LEU A 514 6.72 -2.12 -3.04
N ALA A 515 5.97 -1.15 -2.50
CA ALA A 515 5.34 -1.28 -1.18
C ALA A 515 4.37 -2.48 -1.14
N THR A 516 3.58 -2.66 -2.20
CA THR A 516 2.63 -3.78 -2.31
C THR A 516 3.33 -5.13 -2.32
N SER A 517 4.39 -5.29 -3.13
CA SER A 517 5.14 -6.54 -3.21
C SER A 517 5.86 -6.85 -1.90
N LEU A 518 6.40 -5.84 -1.20
CA LEU A 518 7.06 -6.03 0.09
C LEU A 518 6.07 -6.52 1.14
N ALA A 519 4.86 -5.94 1.21
CA ALA A 519 3.79 -6.42 2.09
C ALA A 519 3.40 -7.88 1.76
N MET A 520 3.32 -8.25 0.48
CA MET A 520 3.10 -9.64 0.06
C MET A 520 4.24 -10.55 0.51
N ALA A 521 5.50 -10.14 0.36
CA ALA A 521 6.68 -10.91 0.77
C ALA A 521 6.68 -11.19 2.28
N VAL A 522 6.32 -10.20 3.09
CA VAL A 522 6.20 -10.34 4.55
C VAL A 522 5.16 -11.41 4.91
N ARG A 523 3.96 -11.32 4.33
CA ARG A 523 2.92 -12.34 4.54
C ARG A 523 3.37 -13.72 4.07
N GLN A 524 3.97 -13.79 2.88
CA GLN A 524 4.50 -15.05 2.33
C GLN A 524 5.57 -15.66 3.22
N ALA A 525 6.46 -14.86 3.83
CA ALA A 525 7.47 -15.36 4.75
C ALA A 525 6.86 -16.08 5.96
N ALA A 526 5.76 -15.57 6.51
CA ALA A 526 5.02 -16.23 7.58
C ALA A 526 4.39 -17.56 7.11
N ILE A 527 3.78 -17.57 5.92
CA ILE A 527 3.23 -18.79 5.31
C ILE A 527 4.33 -19.85 5.12
N TRP A 528 5.43 -19.47 4.47
CA TRP A 528 6.49 -20.41 4.13
C TRP A 528 7.25 -20.93 5.34
N ARG A 529 7.35 -20.16 6.43
CA ARG A 529 7.89 -20.67 7.71
C ARG A 529 7.07 -21.82 8.26
N ALA A 530 5.75 -21.65 8.30
CA ALA A 530 4.85 -22.70 8.80
C ALA A 530 4.96 -23.98 7.96
N VAL A 531 5.21 -23.84 6.66
CA VAL A 531 5.29 -24.96 5.70
C VAL A 531 6.68 -25.62 5.68
N ALA A 532 7.76 -24.85 5.77
CA ALA A 532 9.14 -25.31 5.60
C ALA A 532 9.79 -25.83 6.90
N ALA A 533 9.33 -25.38 8.07
CA ALA A 533 9.90 -25.74 9.38
C ALA A 533 10.11 -27.25 9.61
N PRO A 534 9.24 -28.17 9.12
CA PRO A 534 9.40 -29.60 9.42
C PRO A 534 10.48 -30.34 8.61
N GLY A 535 11.03 -29.78 7.51
CA GLY A 535 11.76 -30.61 6.54
C GLY A 535 12.97 -30.02 5.80
N ILE A 536 13.20 -28.71 5.84
CA ILE A 536 14.21 -28.07 4.96
C ILE A 536 15.46 -27.58 5.72
N ALA A 537 15.40 -27.51 7.06
CA ALA A 537 16.35 -26.79 7.91
C ALA A 537 17.83 -27.19 7.75
N SER A 538 18.14 -28.41 7.29
CA SER A 538 19.51 -28.93 7.14
C SER A 538 20.01 -29.02 5.68
N THR A 539 19.26 -28.48 4.72
CA THR A 539 19.61 -28.54 3.29
C THR A 539 20.13 -27.20 2.76
N SER A 540 20.78 -27.19 1.59
CA SER A 540 21.13 -25.94 0.89
C SER A 540 19.92 -25.05 0.59
N HIS A 541 18.75 -25.66 0.40
CA HIS A 541 17.48 -24.93 0.28
C HIS A 541 17.07 -24.26 1.60
N GLY A 542 17.45 -24.83 2.75
CA GLY A 542 17.20 -24.25 4.07
C GLY A 542 18.00 -22.97 4.29
N GLU A 543 19.26 -22.96 3.87
CA GLU A 543 20.09 -21.75 3.92
C GLU A 543 19.55 -20.63 3.01
N LEU A 544 19.15 -20.96 1.78
CA LEU A 544 18.53 -20.00 0.86
C LEU A 544 17.21 -19.47 1.42
N PHE A 545 16.35 -20.35 1.93
CA PHE A 545 15.09 -19.96 2.56
C PHE A 545 15.31 -19.02 3.75
N ASN A 546 16.20 -19.37 4.68
CA ASN A 546 16.50 -18.55 5.84
C ASN A 546 17.08 -17.19 5.44
N ARG A 547 17.88 -17.13 4.36
CA ARG A 547 18.41 -15.87 3.81
C ARG A 547 17.31 -15.02 3.18
N ALA A 548 16.40 -15.61 2.40
CA ALA A 548 15.25 -14.90 1.82
C ALA A 548 14.38 -14.28 2.91
N VAL A 549 13.99 -15.09 3.90
CA VAL A 549 13.21 -14.64 5.05
C VAL A 549 13.94 -13.55 5.84
N GLY A 550 15.22 -13.77 6.17
CA GLY A 550 16.01 -12.80 6.92
C GLY A 550 16.13 -11.43 6.23
N ARG A 551 16.22 -11.40 4.90
CA ARG A 551 16.21 -10.15 4.12
C ARG A 551 14.86 -9.45 4.14
N ILE A 552 13.77 -10.19 3.97
CA ILE A 552 12.41 -9.64 4.03
C ILE A 552 12.12 -9.08 5.42
N GLU A 553 12.52 -9.78 6.48
CA GLU A 553 12.37 -9.30 7.86
C GLU A 553 13.25 -8.08 8.17
N ALA A 554 14.48 -8.05 7.68
CA ALA A 554 15.35 -6.89 7.84
C ALA A 554 14.68 -5.64 7.23
N ALA A 555 14.11 -5.77 6.03
CA ALA A 555 13.36 -4.70 5.40
C ALA A 555 12.07 -4.34 6.16
N SER A 556 11.30 -5.34 6.61
CA SER A 556 10.02 -5.12 7.25
C SER A 556 10.12 -4.44 8.62
N ARG A 557 11.26 -4.58 9.32
CA ARG A 557 11.54 -3.85 10.57
C ARG A 557 11.57 -2.33 10.37
N PHE A 558 12.00 -1.87 9.20
CA PHE A 558 12.06 -0.44 8.89
C PHE A 558 10.90 0.02 8.03
N MET A 559 10.14 -0.91 7.45
CA MET A 559 9.09 -0.61 6.49
C MET A 559 8.12 0.43 7.06
N ALA A 560 7.97 1.51 6.32
CA ALA A 560 6.90 2.44 6.45
C ALA A 560 5.98 2.29 5.24
N SER A 561 4.73 2.55 5.48
CA SER A 561 3.66 2.14 4.58
C SER A 561 3.05 3.31 3.85
N GLY A 562 2.28 2.98 2.83
CA GLY A 562 1.74 3.95 1.89
C GLY A 562 2.70 4.24 0.75
N GLY A 563 2.17 4.90 -0.30
CA GLY A 563 2.88 5.08 -1.55
C GLY A 563 2.90 3.83 -2.43
N ALA A 564 3.50 3.96 -3.62
CA ALA A 564 3.67 2.85 -4.55
C ALA A 564 5.00 2.12 -4.33
N PHE A 565 6.00 2.84 -3.79
CA PHE A 565 7.36 2.39 -3.59
C PHE A 565 7.64 2.12 -2.11
N ALA A 566 8.51 1.15 -1.82
CA ALA A 566 8.85 0.78 -0.46
C ALA A 566 9.48 1.98 0.28
N SER A 567 8.89 2.35 1.41
CA SER A 567 9.36 3.43 2.27
C SER A 567 9.89 2.84 3.57
N PHE A 568 10.82 3.53 4.22
CA PHE A 568 11.50 3.05 5.42
C PHE A 568 11.71 4.17 6.42
N VAL A 569 11.59 3.86 7.71
CA VAL A 569 11.81 4.80 8.81
C VAL A 569 12.60 4.12 9.93
N SER A 570 13.64 4.80 10.38
CA SER A 570 14.45 4.47 11.56
C SER A 570 14.52 5.70 12.45
N ILE A 571 14.26 5.55 13.75
CA ILE A 571 14.38 6.66 14.71
C ILE A 571 15.69 6.63 15.51
N GLU A 572 16.34 5.47 15.61
CA GLU A 572 17.43 5.23 16.55
C GLU A 572 18.81 5.32 15.91
N ARG A 573 18.89 5.13 14.59
CA ARG A 573 20.14 5.06 13.86
C ARG A 573 19.98 5.36 12.37
N GLU A 574 21.07 5.85 11.78
CA GLU A 574 21.23 5.94 10.34
C GLU A 574 21.07 4.55 9.73
N MET A 575 20.42 4.51 8.57
CA MET A 575 20.04 3.28 7.91
C MET A 575 20.59 3.31 6.50
N THR A 576 21.41 2.32 6.14
CA THR A 576 21.96 2.23 4.79
C THR A 576 21.10 1.31 3.92
N PRO A 577 21.20 1.38 2.58
CA PRO A 577 20.55 0.41 1.71
C PRO A 577 20.91 -1.03 2.10
N ALA A 578 22.16 -1.27 2.49
CA ALA A 578 22.63 -2.59 2.89
C ALA A 578 22.00 -3.11 4.20
N ASP A 579 21.70 -2.23 5.16
CA ASP A 579 21.04 -2.63 6.42
C ASP A 579 19.62 -3.14 6.19
N VAL A 580 18.94 -2.60 5.17
CA VAL A 580 17.51 -2.84 4.92
C VAL A 580 17.31 -3.88 3.81
N LEU A 581 18.00 -3.70 2.69
CA LEU A 581 17.84 -4.51 1.49
C LEU A 581 18.85 -5.67 1.44
N GLY A 582 19.90 -5.63 2.29
CA GLY A 582 21.01 -6.56 2.27
C GLY A 582 22.02 -6.26 1.16
N PHE A 583 23.24 -6.80 1.29
CA PHE A 583 24.24 -6.78 0.22
C PHE A 583 23.95 -7.88 -0.82
N GLY A 584 24.21 -7.58 -2.09
CA GLY A 584 24.20 -8.56 -3.17
C GLY A 584 22.88 -8.69 -3.91
N THR A 585 21.99 -7.69 -3.86
CA THR A 585 21.02 -7.50 -4.96
C THR A 585 21.82 -7.54 -6.26
N SER A 586 21.37 -8.37 -7.19
CA SER A 586 22.07 -8.74 -8.42
C SER A 586 22.75 -7.53 -9.06
N SER A 587 24.09 -7.48 -8.98
CA SER A 587 24.87 -6.53 -9.78
C SER A 587 24.45 -6.72 -11.24
N PRO A 588 24.02 -5.65 -11.94
CA PRO A 588 23.43 -5.75 -13.27
C PRO A 588 24.35 -6.40 -14.32
N ASP A 589 25.65 -6.54 -14.02
CA ASP A 589 26.67 -7.12 -14.89
C ASP A 589 26.72 -8.66 -14.91
N ARG A 590 25.90 -9.37 -14.12
CA ARG A 590 25.90 -10.85 -14.11
C ARG A 590 24.86 -11.52 -15.01
N SER A 591 24.03 -10.76 -15.73
CA SER A 591 23.08 -11.37 -16.67
C SER A 591 23.77 -11.68 -18.01
N PRO A 592 23.72 -12.93 -18.51
CA PRO A 592 24.11 -13.21 -19.89
C PRO A 592 23.21 -12.36 -20.80
N MET A 593 23.83 -11.62 -21.72
CA MET A 593 23.11 -10.84 -22.72
C MET A 593 22.13 -11.76 -23.47
N LEU A 594 20.84 -11.58 -23.22
CA LEU A 594 19.80 -12.04 -24.13
C LEU A 594 19.87 -11.14 -25.36
N GLU A 595 20.83 -11.41 -26.26
CA GLU A 595 20.75 -10.96 -27.64
C GLU A 595 19.61 -11.77 -28.31
N GLY A 596 18.49 -11.11 -28.57
CA GLY A 596 17.28 -11.70 -29.16
C GLY A 596 16.22 -10.68 -29.49
#